data_AF-A0A5M4AVG4-F1
#
_entry.id   AF-A0A5M4AVG4-F1
#
_cell.length_a   1.000
_cell.length_b   1.000
_cell.length_c   1.000
_cell.angle_alpha   90.00
_cell.angle_beta   90.00
_cell.angle_gamma   90.00
#
_symmetry.space_group_name_H-M   'P 1'
#
loop_
_entity.id
_entity.type
_entity.pdbx_description
1 polymer ?
#
loop_
_entity_poly.entity_id
_entity_poly.type
_entity_poly.pdbx_seq_one_letter_code
_entity_poly.pdbx_strand_id
1 'polypeptide(L)'
;MKKIITIQWIVLLIFVGSLKASAAAFGPMEQSLNGMWKFRIGDNMDWASPNYDDSGWNLIKAPARWENQGYNGYDGYAWYRISPIISASMKNQSVILEMGYIDDADEVYFNGTLIGKTGAFPPHFATAYTALRKYQVPAELIRFGEKNVIAVRVYDAQLDGGIIAGNLKIYSTGFLPRFDINLAGKWQFNKGRSYSESRARPIHVPGAWENQGYFGYDGYAVYAKKIEVSNELASQRLVLLAGRIDDADKLYINGKYIGQTGQFGEYNGNIYREFRNYFLPPNTLEPGENLIEIKVYDSGGDGGIYEGPVGIMTQKKFREYWKAKRRN
;
A
#
# COMPACT_ATOMS: atom_id res chain seq x y z
N MET A 1 -56.42 54.71 44.49
CA MET A 1 -54.95 54.69 44.37
C MET A 1 -54.52 53.31 43.92
N LYS A 2 -54.23 53.13 42.62
CA LYS A 2 -53.81 51.85 42.01
C LYS A 2 -52.28 51.79 42.02
N LYS A 3 -51.69 50.74 42.60
CA LYS A 3 -50.23 50.50 42.62
C LYS A 3 -49.76 50.04 41.23
N ILE A 4 -48.78 50.74 40.69
CA ILE A 4 -48.08 50.43 39.45
C ILE A 4 -46.98 49.41 39.80
N ILE A 5 -46.99 48.24 39.14
CA ILE A 5 -45.91 47.24 39.23
C ILE A 5 -45.04 47.41 37.98
N THR A 6 -43.80 47.85 38.17
CA THR A 6 -42.80 47.99 37.11
C THR A 6 -42.09 46.65 36.92
N ILE A 7 -42.23 46.05 35.74
CA ILE A 7 -41.52 44.81 35.37
C ILE A 7 -40.20 45.22 34.70
N GLN A 8 -39.07 44.92 35.34
CA GLN A 8 -37.73 45.02 34.73
C GLN A 8 -37.50 43.81 33.82
N TRP A 9 -37.22 44.07 32.54
CA TRP A 9 -36.80 43.04 31.59
C TRP A 9 -35.28 42.86 31.69
N ILE A 10 -34.84 41.66 32.09
CA ILE A 10 -33.44 41.22 31.99
C ILE A 10 -33.22 40.73 30.55
N VAL A 11 -32.37 41.43 29.80
CA VAL A 11 -31.91 40.99 28.48
C VAL A 11 -30.71 40.07 28.67
N LEU A 12 -30.90 38.77 28.41
CA LEU A 12 -29.83 37.77 28.42
C LEU A 12 -29.12 37.79 27.06
N LEU A 13 -27.93 38.39 26.99
CA LEU A 13 -27.06 38.34 25.82
C LEU A 13 -26.38 36.96 25.74
N ILE A 14 -26.87 36.11 24.83
CA ILE A 14 -26.22 34.82 24.52
C ILE A 14 -25.06 35.09 23.56
N PHE A 15 -23.83 35.02 24.09
CA PHE A 15 -22.61 35.07 23.30
C PHE A 15 -22.40 33.71 22.62
N VAL A 16 -22.82 33.57 21.35
CA VAL A 16 -22.49 32.39 20.55
C VAL A 16 -21.04 32.55 20.07
N GLY A 17 -20.10 32.07 20.88
CA GLY A 17 -18.70 31.94 20.46
C GLY A 17 -18.61 30.95 19.31
N SER A 18 -18.24 31.42 18.12
CA SER A 18 -17.93 30.54 17.00
C SER A 18 -16.66 29.75 17.33
N LEU A 19 -16.80 28.49 17.73
CA LEU A 19 -15.70 27.53 17.73
C LEU A 19 -15.23 27.36 16.29
N LYS A 20 -14.19 28.10 15.89
CA LYS A 20 -13.41 27.72 14.72
C LYS A 20 -12.73 26.41 15.10
N ALA A 21 -13.30 25.28 14.67
CA ALA A 21 -12.58 24.02 14.63
C ALA A 21 -11.34 24.26 13.78
N SER A 22 -10.19 24.43 14.45
CA SER A 22 -8.91 24.33 13.77
C SER A 22 -8.86 22.91 13.23
N ALA A 23 -8.96 22.75 11.92
CA ALA A 23 -8.63 21.49 11.30
C ALA A 23 -7.15 21.25 11.64
N ALA A 24 -6.89 20.41 12.64
CA ALA A 24 -5.55 19.94 12.89
C ALA A 24 -5.03 19.41 11.55
N ALA A 25 -3.95 20.00 11.05
CA ALA A 25 -3.26 19.48 9.89
C ALA A 25 -2.83 18.07 10.27
N PHE A 26 -3.55 17.06 9.77
CA PHE A 26 -3.20 15.66 9.97
C PHE A 26 -1.95 15.42 9.13
N GLY A 27 -0.77 15.68 9.72
CA GLY A 27 0.49 15.20 9.17
C GLY A 27 0.49 13.67 9.08
N PRO A 28 1.41 13.09 8.29
CA PRO A 28 1.56 11.64 8.23
C PRO A 28 1.75 11.10 9.65
N MET A 29 0.85 10.21 10.07
CA MET A 29 0.97 9.55 11.35
C MET A 29 1.92 8.38 11.18
N GLU A 30 2.86 8.22 12.12
CA GLU A 30 3.85 7.16 12.09
C GLU A 30 3.88 6.46 13.45
N GLN A 31 3.93 5.14 13.41
CA GLN A 31 4.14 4.30 14.57
C GLN A 31 5.37 3.43 14.30
N SER A 32 6.40 3.57 15.15
CA SER A 32 7.55 2.68 15.12
C SER A 32 7.16 1.26 15.56
N LEU A 33 7.73 0.28 14.87
CA LEU A 33 7.67 -1.14 15.16
C LEU A 33 9.05 -1.70 15.57
N ASN A 34 10.06 -0.84 15.75
CA ASN A 34 11.36 -1.23 16.28
C ASN A 34 11.22 -1.68 17.74
N GLY A 35 11.98 -2.70 18.14
CA GLY A 35 12.02 -3.18 19.51
C GLY A 35 11.87 -4.69 19.61
N MET A 36 11.18 -5.16 20.66
CA MET A 36 11.02 -6.59 20.91
C MET A 36 9.83 -7.16 20.13
N TRP A 37 10.09 -8.20 19.36
CA TRP A 37 9.10 -9.01 18.65
C TRP A 37 9.03 -10.39 19.27
N LYS A 38 7.87 -11.05 19.14
CA LYS A 38 7.75 -12.47 19.40
C LYS A 38 8.50 -13.23 18.30
N PHE A 39 9.26 -14.26 18.66
CA PHE A 39 10.13 -15.00 17.76
C PHE A 39 10.08 -16.50 17.97
N ARG A 40 10.09 -17.25 16.87
CA ARG A 40 10.13 -18.71 16.88
C ARG A 40 10.82 -19.26 15.64
N ILE A 41 11.75 -20.19 15.84
CA ILE A 41 12.38 -20.97 14.77
C ILE A 41 11.47 -22.09 14.27
N GLY A 42 11.69 -22.54 13.05
CA GLY A 42 10.86 -23.52 12.34
C GLY A 42 9.85 -22.86 11.41
N ASP A 43 9.00 -23.68 10.80
CA ASP A 43 8.05 -23.21 9.79
C ASP A 43 6.66 -23.81 9.99
N ASN A 44 5.70 -22.98 10.34
CA ASN A 44 4.29 -23.38 10.44
C ASN A 44 3.38 -22.22 10.02
N MET A 45 2.57 -22.45 9.00
CA MET A 45 1.65 -21.45 8.43
C MET A 45 0.56 -20.98 9.40
N ASP A 46 0.22 -21.76 10.43
CA ASP A 46 -0.72 -21.34 11.48
C ASP A 46 -0.22 -20.09 12.21
N TRP A 47 1.10 -19.85 12.21
CA TRP A 47 1.73 -18.69 12.84
C TRP A 47 1.44 -17.37 12.12
N ALA A 48 0.87 -17.39 10.91
CA ALA A 48 0.33 -16.19 10.28
C ALA A 48 -1.01 -15.75 10.88
N SER A 49 -1.77 -16.68 11.50
CA SER A 49 -3.14 -16.44 11.94
C SER A 49 -3.23 -15.36 13.04
N PRO A 50 -4.19 -14.43 12.95
CA PRO A 50 -4.40 -13.43 14.00
C PRO A 50 -4.90 -14.04 15.32
N ASN A 51 -5.41 -15.28 15.30
CA ASN A 51 -5.96 -15.97 16.47
C ASN A 51 -4.98 -16.99 17.07
N TYR A 52 -3.77 -17.12 16.53
CA TYR A 52 -2.76 -18.03 17.06
C TYR A 52 -2.25 -17.54 18.43
N ASP A 53 -2.14 -18.45 19.40
CA ASP A 53 -1.58 -18.17 20.72
C ASP A 53 -0.05 -18.22 20.68
N ASP A 54 0.56 -17.03 20.67
CA ASP A 54 2.03 -16.84 20.69
C ASP A 54 2.60 -16.56 22.09
N SER A 55 1.84 -16.84 23.16
CA SER A 55 2.29 -16.61 24.54
C SER A 55 3.60 -17.32 24.86
N GLY A 56 3.77 -18.54 24.35
CA GLY A 56 4.98 -19.36 24.51
C GLY A 56 6.16 -19.01 23.60
N TRP A 57 6.08 -17.98 22.77
CA TRP A 57 7.20 -17.57 21.91
C TRP A 57 8.24 -16.75 22.67
N ASN A 58 9.50 -16.93 22.26
CA ASN A 58 10.63 -16.12 22.74
C ASN A 58 10.49 -14.67 22.29
N LEU A 59 11.27 -13.79 22.88
CA LEU A 59 11.38 -12.40 22.43
C LEU A 59 12.73 -12.21 21.73
N ILE A 60 12.73 -11.45 20.65
CA ILE A 60 13.92 -11.04 19.91
C ILE A 60 13.83 -9.55 19.56
N LYS A 61 14.96 -8.86 19.48
CA LYS A 61 15.00 -7.49 18.99
C LYS A 61 14.95 -7.49 17.45
N ALA A 62 14.13 -6.61 16.89
CA ALA A 62 14.12 -6.28 15.47
C ALA A 62 14.11 -4.74 15.30
N PRO A 63 14.98 -4.17 14.47
CA PRO A 63 15.97 -4.86 13.65
C PRO A 63 17.19 -5.33 14.48
N ALA A 64 17.67 -6.54 14.19
CA ALA A 64 18.96 -7.12 14.56
C ALA A 64 19.06 -8.54 13.99
N ARG A 65 20.28 -8.98 13.68
CA ARG A 65 20.61 -10.38 13.34
C ARG A 65 20.23 -11.33 14.48
N TRP A 66 19.70 -12.52 14.18
CA TRP A 66 19.30 -13.45 15.25
C TRP A 66 20.49 -14.17 15.91
N GLU A 67 21.63 -14.27 15.22
CA GLU A 67 22.87 -14.89 15.69
C GLU A 67 23.39 -14.14 16.91
N ASN A 68 23.44 -12.81 16.79
CA ASN A 68 23.81 -11.87 17.85
C ASN A 68 22.85 -11.88 19.05
N GLN A 69 21.78 -12.67 18.99
CA GLN A 69 20.72 -12.74 20.00
C GLN A 69 20.52 -14.17 20.54
N GLY A 70 21.49 -15.06 20.30
CA GLY A 70 21.52 -16.41 20.88
C GLY A 70 21.20 -17.54 19.91
N TYR A 71 20.93 -17.25 18.64
CA TYR A 71 20.68 -18.25 17.59
C TYR A 71 21.92 -18.41 16.69
N ASN A 72 23.09 -18.60 17.28
CA ASN A 72 24.37 -18.66 16.57
C ASN A 72 24.40 -19.82 15.55
N GLY A 73 24.66 -19.50 14.27
CA GLY A 73 24.77 -20.49 13.19
C GLY A 73 23.45 -21.19 12.87
N TYR A 74 22.31 -20.56 13.18
CA TYR A 74 21.01 -21.10 12.82
C TYR A 74 20.63 -20.68 11.39
N ASP A 75 20.61 -21.64 10.49
CA ASP A 75 20.08 -21.48 9.13
C ASP A 75 18.69 -22.14 9.04
N GLY A 76 17.77 -21.51 8.31
CA GLY A 76 16.44 -22.06 8.04
C GLY A 76 15.31 -21.06 8.27
N TYR A 77 14.14 -21.58 8.61
CA TYR A 77 12.94 -20.77 8.79
C TYR A 77 12.85 -20.18 10.20
N ALA A 78 12.48 -18.92 10.27
CA ALA A 78 12.06 -18.31 11.52
C ALA A 78 10.88 -17.36 11.30
N TRP A 79 10.12 -17.15 12.36
CA TRP A 79 8.96 -16.28 12.34
C TRP A 79 9.04 -15.20 13.40
N TYR A 80 8.63 -14.00 13.00
CA TYR A 80 8.46 -12.85 13.87
C TYR A 80 6.98 -12.50 13.97
N ARG A 81 6.52 -12.10 15.15
CA ARG A 81 5.17 -11.58 15.37
C ARG A 81 5.18 -10.31 16.23
N ILE A 82 4.37 -9.33 15.83
CA ILE A 82 4.07 -8.14 16.62
C ILE A 82 2.58 -7.82 16.51
N SER A 83 2.05 -7.08 17.48
CA SER A 83 0.63 -6.72 17.47
C SER A 83 0.36 -5.26 17.80
N PRO A 84 0.58 -4.34 16.85
CA PRO A 84 0.36 -2.91 17.06
C PRO A 84 -1.14 -2.58 17.08
N ILE A 85 -1.50 -1.52 17.81
CA ILE A 85 -2.79 -0.86 17.69
C ILE A 85 -2.67 0.23 16.62
N ILE A 86 -3.41 0.11 15.51
CA ILE A 86 -3.34 1.09 14.42
C ILE A 86 -4.39 2.17 14.63
N SER A 87 -3.99 3.45 14.66
CA SER A 87 -4.89 4.55 15.01
C SER A 87 -6.11 4.67 14.09
N ALA A 88 -7.29 4.92 14.68
CA ALA A 88 -8.54 5.14 13.93
C ALA A 88 -8.49 6.34 12.97
N SER A 89 -7.63 7.31 13.24
CA SER A 89 -7.39 8.47 12.36
C SER A 89 -6.79 8.10 10.99
N MET A 90 -6.22 6.90 10.84
CA MET A 90 -5.67 6.42 9.56
C MET A 90 -6.73 5.81 8.62
N LYS A 91 -8.00 5.64 9.06
CA LYS A 91 -9.05 4.87 8.33
C LYS A 91 -9.34 5.31 6.89
N ASN A 92 -9.04 6.55 6.53
CA ASN A 92 -9.24 7.10 5.17
C ASN A 92 -7.92 7.56 4.53
N GLN A 93 -6.81 7.03 5.02
CA GLN A 93 -5.48 7.36 4.54
C GLN A 93 -4.86 6.14 3.87
N SER A 94 -3.91 6.38 2.96
CA SER A 94 -3.07 5.28 2.48
C SER A 94 -2.10 4.90 3.60
N VAL A 95 -2.01 3.61 3.90
CA VAL A 95 -1.19 3.07 5.00
C VAL A 95 -0.09 2.19 4.43
N ILE A 96 1.15 2.47 4.82
CA ILE A 96 2.35 1.76 4.40
C ILE A 96 2.97 1.05 5.61
N LEU A 97 3.33 -0.21 5.44
CA LEU A 97 4.18 -0.98 6.34
C LEU A 97 5.59 -1.05 5.77
N GLU A 98 6.56 -0.52 6.50
CA GLU A 98 7.99 -0.61 6.21
C GLU A 98 8.62 -1.65 7.14
N MET A 99 9.26 -2.66 6.55
CA MET A 99 9.84 -3.81 7.25
C MET A 99 11.38 -3.84 7.18
N GLY A 100 11.99 -2.76 6.69
CA GLY A 100 13.44 -2.63 6.64
C GLY A 100 14.09 -3.64 5.69
N TYR A 101 15.24 -4.18 6.10
CA TYR A 101 16.01 -5.18 5.36
C TYR A 101 15.91 -6.51 6.11
N ILE A 102 15.60 -7.58 5.36
CA ILE A 102 15.39 -8.92 5.89
C ILE A 102 16.30 -9.88 5.13
N ASP A 103 17.02 -10.73 5.85
CA ASP A 103 17.96 -11.71 5.31
C ASP A 103 17.37 -13.12 5.45
N ASP A 104 17.33 -13.98 4.43
CA ASP A 104 17.62 -13.76 2.99
C ASP A 104 16.35 -13.41 2.20
N ALA A 105 15.26 -14.10 2.53
CA ALA A 105 13.96 -14.01 1.87
C ALA A 105 12.84 -13.94 2.91
N ASP A 106 11.71 -13.37 2.53
CA ASP A 106 10.60 -13.17 3.45
C ASP A 106 9.22 -13.21 2.81
N GLU A 107 8.22 -13.55 3.63
CA GLU A 107 6.80 -13.38 3.38
C GLU A 107 6.18 -12.61 4.56
N VAL A 108 5.45 -11.53 4.29
CA VAL A 108 4.84 -10.67 5.30
C VAL A 108 3.33 -10.81 5.27
N TYR A 109 2.76 -11.12 6.44
CA TYR A 109 1.33 -11.31 6.64
C TYR A 109 0.76 -10.24 7.57
N PHE A 110 -0.38 -9.69 7.18
CA PHE A 110 -1.17 -8.76 7.99
C PHE A 110 -2.52 -9.39 8.31
N ASN A 111 -2.80 -9.59 9.59
CA ASN A 111 -3.98 -10.30 10.08
C ASN A 111 -4.24 -11.63 9.34
N GLY A 112 -3.18 -12.41 9.08
CA GLY A 112 -3.25 -13.70 8.39
C GLY A 112 -3.30 -13.63 6.86
N THR A 113 -3.36 -12.45 6.26
CA THR A 113 -3.34 -12.28 4.80
C THR A 113 -1.93 -11.90 4.34
N LEU A 114 -1.37 -12.63 3.37
CA LEU A 114 -0.09 -12.28 2.73
C LEU A 114 -0.24 -10.93 2.01
N ILE A 115 0.59 -9.95 2.38
CA ILE A 115 0.60 -8.60 1.79
C ILE A 115 1.88 -8.31 0.99
N GLY A 116 2.91 -9.13 1.12
CA GLY A 116 4.18 -8.94 0.42
C GLY A 116 5.13 -10.11 0.59
N LYS A 117 6.09 -10.22 -0.33
CA LYS A 117 7.15 -11.23 -0.28
C LYS A 117 8.36 -10.76 -1.08
N THR A 118 9.56 -11.02 -0.59
CA THR A 118 10.79 -10.59 -1.25
C THR A 118 11.79 -11.74 -1.27
N GLY A 119 12.44 -11.97 -2.40
CA GLY A 119 13.19 -13.20 -2.65
C GLY A 119 12.27 -14.40 -2.91
N ALA A 120 12.79 -15.61 -2.72
CA ALA A 120 12.03 -16.85 -2.83
C ALA A 120 12.56 -17.91 -1.86
N PHE A 121 11.66 -18.69 -1.29
CA PHE A 121 11.99 -19.83 -0.44
C PHE A 121 12.35 -21.08 -1.27
N PRO A 122 13.01 -22.09 -0.66
CA PRO A 122 13.19 -23.40 -1.26
C PRO A 122 11.87 -24.00 -1.81
N PRO A 123 11.91 -24.81 -2.89
CA PRO A 123 13.11 -25.29 -3.59
C PRO A 123 13.70 -24.31 -4.61
N HIS A 124 13.02 -23.19 -4.88
CA HIS A 124 13.46 -22.19 -5.86
C HIS A 124 14.05 -20.98 -5.14
N PHE A 125 15.00 -21.24 -4.25
CA PHE A 125 15.56 -20.22 -3.37
C PHE A 125 16.18 -19.06 -4.16
N ALA A 126 15.89 -17.84 -3.73
CA ALA A 126 16.50 -16.62 -4.21
C ALA A 126 16.62 -15.62 -3.06
N THR A 127 17.84 -15.17 -2.76
CA THR A 127 18.06 -14.14 -1.75
C THR A 127 17.60 -12.76 -2.25
N ALA A 128 17.21 -11.91 -1.32
CA ALA A 128 16.95 -10.50 -1.52
C ALA A 128 17.38 -9.66 -0.30
N TYR A 129 18.44 -10.06 0.39
CA TYR A 129 18.91 -9.44 1.64
C TYR A 129 19.11 -7.91 1.57
N THR A 130 19.44 -7.37 0.38
CA THR A 130 19.64 -5.94 0.15
C THR A 130 18.36 -5.14 -0.15
N ALA A 131 17.21 -5.79 -0.32
CA ALA A 131 15.97 -5.10 -0.67
C ALA A 131 15.38 -4.34 0.52
N LEU A 132 14.85 -3.13 0.30
CA LEU A 132 14.07 -2.44 1.32
C LEU A 132 12.60 -2.84 1.22
N ARG A 133 12.04 -3.43 2.27
CA ARG A 133 10.67 -3.94 2.28
C ARG A 133 9.67 -2.83 2.61
N LYS A 134 8.80 -2.50 1.66
CA LYS A 134 7.68 -1.56 1.83
C LYS A 134 6.42 -2.11 1.16
N TYR A 135 5.34 -2.14 1.91
CA TYR A 135 4.05 -2.69 1.46
C TYR A 135 2.93 -1.71 1.76
N GLN A 136 2.09 -1.42 0.77
CA GLN A 136 0.81 -0.78 1.06
C GLN A 136 -0.13 -1.80 1.69
N VAL A 137 -0.63 -1.51 2.89
CA VAL A 137 -1.57 -2.38 3.58
C VAL A 137 -2.99 -2.06 3.07
N PRO A 138 -3.70 -3.04 2.48
CA PRO A 138 -5.10 -2.83 2.09
C PRO A 138 -5.94 -2.41 3.29
N ALA A 139 -6.71 -1.33 3.14
CA ALA A 139 -7.45 -0.72 4.25
C ALA A 139 -8.48 -1.67 4.86
N GLU A 140 -9.03 -2.59 4.06
CA GLU A 140 -9.96 -3.64 4.46
C GLU A 140 -9.34 -4.70 5.39
N LEU A 141 -8.00 -4.83 5.40
CA LEU A 141 -7.30 -5.74 6.31
C LEU A 141 -7.00 -5.08 7.66
N ILE A 142 -7.11 -3.76 7.77
CA ILE A 142 -6.71 -3.02 8.97
C ILE A 142 -7.90 -2.89 9.93
N ARG A 143 -7.73 -3.39 11.15
CA ARG A 143 -8.63 -3.16 12.28
C ARG A 143 -8.26 -1.83 12.95
N PHE A 144 -8.78 -0.74 12.41
CA PHE A 144 -8.50 0.61 12.90
C PHE A 144 -9.05 0.85 14.31
N GLY A 145 -8.22 1.38 15.20
CA GLY A 145 -8.49 1.57 16.63
C GLY A 145 -8.24 0.33 17.49
N GLU A 146 -7.85 -0.79 16.88
CA GLU A 146 -7.75 -2.09 17.52
C GLU A 146 -6.39 -2.76 17.29
N LYS A 147 -6.14 -3.85 18.03
CA LYS A 147 -4.96 -4.69 17.89
C LYS A 147 -4.98 -5.41 16.53
N ASN A 148 -3.92 -5.23 15.76
CA ASN A 148 -3.65 -5.97 14.53
C ASN A 148 -2.52 -6.98 14.79
N VAL A 149 -2.32 -7.93 13.88
CA VAL A 149 -1.20 -8.89 13.93
C VAL A 149 -0.40 -8.75 12.65
N ILE A 150 0.91 -8.55 12.81
CA ILE A 150 1.87 -8.61 11.72
C ILE A 150 2.74 -9.84 12.00
N ALA A 151 2.79 -10.76 11.05
CA ALA A 151 3.63 -11.94 11.09
C ALA A 151 4.60 -11.91 9.91
N VAL A 152 5.86 -12.22 10.15
CA VAL A 152 6.92 -12.23 9.14
C VAL A 152 7.53 -13.61 9.15
N ARG A 153 7.42 -14.31 8.04
CA ARG A 153 8.10 -15.58 7.79
C ARG A 153 9.40 -15.27 7.08
N VAL A 154 10.51 -15.69 7.65
CA VAL A 154 11.86 -15.48 7.13
C VAL A 154 12.48 -16.82 6.83
N TYR A 155 13.18 -16.91 5.72
CA TYR A 155 14.08 -18.02 5.43
C TYR A 155 15.48 -17.47 5.20
N ASP A 156 16.43 -18.00 5.95
CA ASP A 156 17.85 -17.74 5.80
C ASP A 156 18.54 -19.02 5.33
N ALA A 157 19.37 -18.92 4.30
CA ALA A 157 20.04 -20.08 3.74
C ALA A 157 21.39 -20.38 4.40
N GLN A 158 22.07 -19.35 4.90
CA GLN A 158 23.40 -19.40 5.48
C GLN A 158 23.77 -18.04 6.09
N LEU A 159 24.74 -18.05 7.00
CA LEU A 159 25.37 -16.88 7.62
C LEU A 159 24.49 -16.19 8.67
N ASP A 160 24.10 -14.94 8.42
CA ASP A 160 23.40 -14.11 9.39
C ASP A 160 21.96 -13.91 8.94
N GLY A 161 20.97 -14.31 9.74
CA GLY A 161 19.57 -14.20 9.38
C GLY A 161 18.76 -13.15 10.15
N GLY A 162 17.56 -12.88 9.63
CA GLY A 162 16.50 -12.15 10.33
C GLY A 162 16.18 -10.78 9.77
N ILE A 163 15.42 -9.98 10.54
CA ILE A 163 15.14 -8.57 10.21
C ILE A 163 16.34 -7.75 10.64
N ILE A 164 17.32 -7.56 9.77
CA ILE A 164 18.68 -7.13 10.13
C ILE A 164 18.87 -5.62 10.30
N ALA A 165 18.11 -4.79 9.56
CA ALA A 165 18.29 -3.33 9.55
C ALA A 165 17.04 -2.57 9.09
N GLY A 166 17.08 -1.23 9.17
CA GLY A 166 16.01 -0.33 8.72
C GLY A 166 15.16 0.23 9.85
N ASN A 167 14.18 1.06 9.51
CA ASN A 167 13.23 1.61 10.47
C ASN A 167 11.89 0.89 10.29
N LEU A 168 11.63 -0.11 11.13
CA LEU A 168 10.37 -0.84 11.09
C LEU A 168 9.28 0.09 11.56
N LYS A 169 8.25 0.30 10.73
CA LYS A 169 7.18 1.23 11.03
C LYS A 169 5.94 0.99 10.20
N ILE A 170 4.81 1.46 10.73
CA ILE A 170 3.59 1.62 9.97
C ILE A 170 3.19 3.10 9.99
N TYR A 171 2.90 3.65 8.82
CA TYR A 171 2.63 5.08 8.68
C TYR A 171 1.61 5.37 7.59
N SER A 172 1.00 6.56 7.67
CA SER A 172 0.09 7.04 6.64
C SER A 172 0.77 8.00 5.66
N THR A 173 0.42 7.92 4.38
CA THR A 173 0.93 8.84 3.33
C THR A 173 -0.08 9.90 2.90
N GLY A 174 -1.18 10.04 3.65
CA GLY A 174 -2.20 11.07 3.46
C GLY A 174 -3.53 10.53 2.93
N PHE A 175 -4.47 11.45 2.69
CA PHE A 175 -5.86 11.13 2.37
C PHE A 175 -6.03 10.42 1.03
N LEU A 176 -6.82 9.34 1.04
CA LEU A 176 -7.26 8.67 -0.18
C LEU A 176 -8.36 9.49 -0.88
N PRO A 177 -8.31 9.65 -2.21
CA PRO A 177 -9.42 10.20 -2.97
C PRO A 177 -10.67 9.33 -2.83
N ARG A 178 -11.85 9.95 -2.90
CA ARG A 178 -13.12 9.22 -3.02
C ARG A 178 -13.31 8.73 -4.45
N PHE A 179 -12.73 7.58 -4.77
CA PHE A 179 -12.89 6.95 -6.07
C PHE A 179 -14.33 6.54 -6.37
N ASP A 180 -14.70 6.57 -7.64
CA ASP A 180 -15.89 5.89 -8.16
C ASP A 180 -15.61 4.39 -8.33
N ILE A 181 -14.39 4.04 -8.74
CA ILE A 181 -13.87 2.66 -8.77
C ILE A 181 -12.49 2.64 -8.12
N ASN A 182 -12.34 1.93 -7.00
CA ASN A 182 -11.03 1.70 -6.38
C ASN A 182 -10.29 0.64 -7.20
N LEU A 183 -9.10 0.99 -7.70
CA LEU A 183 -8.30 0.06 -8.47
C LEU A 183 -7.15 -0.58 -7.66
N ALA A 184 -6.92 -0.17 -6.41
CA ALA A 184 -5.94 -0.80 -5.55
C ALA A 184 -6.26 -2.29 -5.27
N GLY A 185 -5.29 -2.99 -4.69
CA GLY A 185 -5.38 -4.42 -4.38
C GLY A 185 -4.88 -5.28 -5.53
N LYS A 186 -5.49 -6.45 -5.72
CA LYS A 186 -4.99 -7.47 -6.65
C LYS A 186 -5.21 -7.08 -8.13
N TRP A 187 -4.17 -7.31 -8.93
CA TRP A 187 -4.12 -7.21 -10.39
C TRP A 187 -3.53 -8.50 -10.97
N GLN A 188 -3.79 -8.78 -12.24
CA GLN A 188 -3.07 -9.79 -12.99
C GLN A 188 -1.76 -9.19 -13.53
N PHE A 189 -0.68 -9.94 -13.48
CA PHE A 189 0.65 -9.45 -13.83
C PHE A 189 1.47 -10.50 -14.59
N ASN A 190 2.12 -10.10 -15.67
CA ASN A 190 3.17 -10.90 -16.27
C ASN A 190 4.32 -10.05 -16.81
N LYS A 191 5.52 -10.62 -16.76
CA LYS A 191 6.70 -10.09 -17.45
C LYS A 191 6.49 -10.11 -18.97
N GLY A 192 7.16 -9.19 -19.66
CA GLY A 192 7.08 -8.97 -21.12
C GLY A 192 6.17 -7.80 -21.52
N ARG A 193 5.99 -7.62 -22.84
CA ARG A 193 5.33 -6.45 -23.45
C ARG A 193 3.82 -6.61 -23.70
N SER A 194 3.27 -7.79 -23.43
CA SER A 194 1.87 -8.13 -23.73
C SER A 194 1.27 -8.96 -22.61
N TYR A 195 0.02 -8.67 -22.29
CA TYR A 195 -0.77 -9.46 -21.36
C TYR A 195 -0.98 -10.88 -21.88
N SER A 196 -0.95 -11.85 -20.98
CA SER A 196 -1.18 -13.26 -21.28
C SER A 196 -1.82 -13.93 -20.07
N GLU A 197 -3.11 -14.25 -20.18
CA GLU A 197 -3.90 -14.81 -19.07
C GLU A 197 -3.29 -16.10 -18.49
N SER A 198 -2.72 -16.98 -19.33
CA SER A 198 -2.06 -18.21 -18.88
C SER A 198 -0.76 -17.97 -18.10
N ARG A 199 -0.04 -16.89 -18.40
CA ARG A 199 1.22 -16.53 -17.73
C ARG A 199 1.03 -15.55 -16.59
N ALA A 200 -0.12 -14.90 -16.52
CA ALA A 200 -0.42 -13.92 -15.51
C ALA A 200 -0.47 -14.54 -14.11
N ARG A 201 0.09 -13.83 -13.15
CA ARG A 201 0.05 -14.16 -11.72
C ARG A 201 -0.47 -12.95 -10.96
N PRO A 202 -1.12 -13.14 -9.80
CA PRO A 202 -1.58 -12.02 -8.99
C PRO A 202 -0.41 -11.15 -8.50
N ILE A 203 -0.59 -9.83 -8.54
CA ILE A 203 0.27 -8.83 -7.90
C ILE A 203 -0.61 -7.81 -7.17
N HIS A 204 -0.13 -7.23 -6.08
CA HIS A 204 -0.79 -6.12 -5.40
C HIS A 204 -0.33 -4.79 -5.98
N VAL A 205 -1.29 -3.88 -6.18
CA VAL A 205 -1.08 -2.52 -6.63
C VAL A 205 -1.71 -1.56 -5.61
N PRO A 206 -1.00 -0.51 -5.18
CA PRO A 206 0.39 -0.23 -5.50
C PRO A 206 1.36 -1.12 -4.71
N GLY A 207 2.58 -1.25 -5.24
CA GLY A 207 3.70 -1.97 -4.65
C GLY A 207 4.77 -2.20 -5.71
N ALA A 208 6.04 -2.07 -5.33
CA ALA A 208 7.15 -2.46 -6.19
C ALA A 208 7.09 -3.96 -6.51
N TRP A 209 7.44 -4.41 -7.71
CA TRP A 209 7.36 -5.84 -8.02
C TRP A 209 8.48 -6.66 -7.37
N GLU A 210 9.59 -6.02 -7.00
CA GLU A 210 10.73 -6.59 -6.28
C GLU A 210 10.26 -7.14 -4.93
N ASN A 211 9.46 -6.34 -4.23
CA ASN A 211 8.81 -6.66 -2.97
C ASN A 211 7.58 -7.58 -3.12
N GLN A 212 7.41 -8.18 -4.29
CA GLN A 212 6.31 -9.11 -4.59
C GLN A 212 6.81 -10.38 -5.29
N GLY A 213 8.10 -10.68 -5.19
CA GLY A 213 8.73 -11.89 -5.71
C GLY A 213 9.38 -11.75 -7.09
N TYR A 214 9.62 -10.52 -7.55
CA TYR A 214 10.35 -10.23 -8.79
C TYR A 214 11.62 -9.42 -8.50
N PHE A 215 12.34 -9.75 -7.42
CA PHE A 215 13.56 -9.05 -7.01
C PHE A 215 14.62 -9.01 -8.12
N GLY A 216 15.16 -7.82 -8.39
CA GLY A 216 16.19 -7.58 -9.41
C GLY A 216 15.69 -7.71 -10.85
N TYR A 217 14.38 -7.58 -11.08
CA TYR A 217 13.82 -7.67 -12.42
C TYR A 217 13.67 -6.30 -13.07
N ASP A 218 14.55 -6.01 -14.03
CA ASP A 218 14.39 -4.87 -14.93
C ASP A 218 13.76 -5.30 -16.26
N GLY A 219 12.98 -4.41 -16.88
CA GLY A 219 12.45 -4.59 -18.22
C GLY A 219 10.95 -4.31 -18.32
N TYR A 220 10.23 -5.18 -19.03
CA TYR A 220 8.84 -4.94 -19.40
C TYR A 220 7.89 -5.76 -18.54
N ALA A 221 6.81 -5.15 -18.09
CA ALA A 221 5.71 -5.86 -17.45
C ALA A 221 4.35 -5.32 -17.90
N VAL A 222 3.32 -6.15 -17.75
CA VAL A 222 1.92 -5.75 -17.98
C VAL A 222 1.09 -6.07 -16.76
N TYR A 223 0.43 -5.04 -16.24
CA TYR A 223 -0.63 -5.13 -15.23
C TYR A 223 -1.98 -5.14 -15.95
N ALA A 224 -2.85 -6.07 -15.61
CA ALA A 224 -4.19 -6.19 -16.17
C ALA A 224 -5.25 -6.30 -15.07
N LYS A 225 -6.37 -5.60 -15.22
CA LYS A 225 -7.51 -5.66 -14.29
C LYS A 225 -8.82 -5.50 -15.02
N LYS A 226 -9.72 -6.45 -14.78
CA LYS A 226 -11.12 -6.34 -15.19
C LYS A 226 -11.91 -5.53 -14.17
N ILE A 227 -12.78 -4.66 -14.65
CA ILE A 227 -13.68 -3.84 -13.82
C ILE A 227 -15.08 -3.82 -14.41
N GLU A 228 -16.08 -3.63 -13.55
CA GLU A 228 -17.46 -3.39 -13.96
C GLU A 228 -17.76 -1.89 -13.92
N VAL A 229 -18.43 -1.38 -14.96
CA VAL A 229 -18.73 0.04 -15.13
C VAL A 229 -20.23 0.23 -15.41
N SER A 230 -20.92 1.04 -14.61
CA SER A 230 -22.33 1.39 -14.83
C SER A 230 -22.50 2.31 -16.04
N ASN A 231 -23.68 2.27 -16.68
CA ASN A 231 -24.07 3.19 -17.77
C ASN A 231 -23.82 4.67 -17.40
N GLU A 232 -24.21 5.07 -16.18
CA GLU A 232 -24.12 6.45 -15.70
C GLU A 232 -22.68 6.92 -15.59
N LEU A 233 -21.76 6.02 -15.21
CA LEU A 233 -20.33 6.33 -15.06
C LEU A 233 -19.63 6.35 -16.41
N ALA A 234 -19.94 5.40 -17.30
CA ALA A 234 -19.39 5.32 -18.66
C ALA A 234 -19.65 6.61 -19.47
N SER A 235 -20.80 7.26 -19.25
CA SER A 235 -21.16 8.50 -19.93
C SER A 235 -20.46 9.76 -19.38
N GLN A 236 -19.68 9.66 -18.31
CA GLN A 236 -19.01 10.80 -17.69
C GLN A 236 -17.61 11.06 -18.29
N ARG A 237 -17.09 12.26 -18.04
CA ARG A 237 -15.65 12.52 -18.12
C ARG A 237 -14.97 11.97 -16.88
N LEU A 238 -14.07 11.02 -17.06
CA LEU A 238 -13.39 10.33 -15.96
C LEU A 238 -11.89 10.67 -15.95
N VAL A 239 -11.26 10.38 -14.82
CA VAL A 239 -9.81 10.41 -14.63
C VAL A 239 -9.40 9.11 -13.96
N LEU A 240 -8.47 8.39 -14.59
CA LEU A 240 -7.78 7.27 -13.98
C LEU A 240 -6.50 7.80 -13.31
N LEU A 241 -6.41 7.66 -11.99
CA LEU A 241 -5.15 7.81 -11.26
C LEU A 241 -4.43 6.47 -11.27
N ALA A 242 -3.21 6.45 -11.81
CA ALA A 242 -2.39 5.25 -11.89
C ALA A 242 -1.28 5.23 -10.83
N GLY A 243 -1.22 6.22 -9.94
CA GLY A 243 -0.20 6.29 -8.91
C GLY A 243 1.14 6.79 -9.44
N ARG A 244 2.24 6.40 -8.78
CA ARG A 244 3.58 6.45 -9.34
C ARG A 244 3.95 5.09 -9.89
N ILE A 245 4.49 5.13 -11.08
CA ILE A 245 4.96 3.96 -11.81
C ILE A 245 6.46 4.17 -11.99
N ASP A 246 7.27 3.12 -11.90
CA ASP A 246 8.67 3.29 -12.20
C ASP A 246 8.90 3.51 -13.70
N ASP A 247 9.82 4.42 -14.05
CA ASP A 247 10.14 4.85 -15.40
C ASP A 247 8.93 5.16 -16.30
N ALA A 248 8.62 4.30 -17.29
CA ALA A 248 7.66 4.62 -18.34
C ALA A 248 6.46 3.67 -18.34
N ASP A 249 5.30 4.19 -18.74
CA ASP A 249 4.09 3.40 -18.84
C ASP A 249 3.24 3.73 -20.06
N LYS A 250 2.42 2.76 -20.48
CA LYS A 250 1.36 2.93 -21.47
C LYS A 250 0.05 2.37 -20.92
N LEU A 251 -1.01 3.16 -20.99
CA LEU A 251 -2.36 2.77 -20.62
C LEU A 251 -3.17 2.34 -21.85
N TYR A 252 -3.82 1.18 -21.73
CA TYR A 252 -4.80 0.67 -22.66
C TYR A 252 -6.11 0.33 -21.93
N ILE A 253 -7.23 0.58 -22.59
CA ILE A 253 -8.58 0.18 -22.13
C ILE A 253 -9.23 -0.58 -23.28
N ASN A 254 -9.68 -1.81 -23.02
CA ASN A 254 -10.29 -2.71 -24.02
C ASN A 254 -9.42 -2.81 -25.30
N GLY A 255 -8.10 -2.90 -25.14
CA GLY A 255 -7.13 -2.95 -26.23
C GLY A 255 -6.85 -1.61 -26.94
N LYS A 256 -7.59 -0.54 -26.64
CA LYS A 256 -7.37 0.80 -27.20
C LYS A 256 -6.34 1.58 -26.40
N TYR A 257 -5.34 2.13 -27.09
CA TYR A 257 -4.34 3.02 -26.48
C TYR A 257 -4.99 4.32 -26.00
N ILE A 258 -4.70 4.70 -24.75
CA ILE A 258 -5.23 5.91 -24.11
C ILE A 258 -4.15 6.98 -23.96
N GLY A 259 -2.96 6.59 -23.53
CA GLY A 259 -1.87 7.53 -23.26
C GLY A 259 -0.65 6.84 -22.68
N GLN A 260 0.40 7.62 -22.47
CA GLN A 260 1.66 7.16 -21.91
C GLN A 260 2.31 8.28 -21.09
N THR A 261 3.22 7.89 -20.20
CA THR A 261 4.16 8.79 -19.53
C THR A 261 5.57 8.24 -19.80
N GLY A 262 6.48 9.13 -20.21
CA GLY A 262 7.82 8.73 -20.66
C GLY A 262 7.88 8.14 -22.08
N GLN A 263 9.10 7.89 -22.53
CA GLN A 263 9.45 7.17 -23.73
C GLN A 263 9.60 5.68 -23.40
N PHE A 264 8.63 4.89 -23.85
CA PHE A 264 8.52 3.49 -23.49
C PHE A 264 9.66 2.65 -24.09
N GLY A 265 10.48 2.04 -23.25
CA GLY A 265 11.65 1.24 -23.65
C GLY A 265 12.98 2.01 -23.66
N GLU A 266 12.99 3.26 -23.21
CA GLU A 266 14.18 4.11 -23.11
C GLU A 266 14.44 4.52 -21.65
N TYR A 267 15.65 4.99 -21.34
CA TYR A 267 15.93 5.58 -20.03
C TYR A 267 15.23 6.93 -19.89
N ASN A 268 14.44 7.11 -18.83
CA ASN A 268 13.59 8.30 -18.67
C ASN A 268 14.00 9.23 -17.52
N GLY A 269 15.18 9.04 -16.94
CA GLY A 269 15.69 9.92 -15.88
C GLY A 269 14.82 9.90 -14.62
N ASN A 270 14.26 11.05 -14.23
CA ASN A 270 13.52 11.19 -12.98
C ASN A 270 12.01 10.98 -13.12
N ILE A 271 11.54 10.49 -14.26
CA ILE A 271 10.10 10.39 -14.53
C ILE A 271 9.38 9.45 -13.56
N TYR A 272 10.09 8.48 -12.96
CA TYR A 272 9.56 7.59 -11.92
C TYR A 272 8.88 8.39 -10.78
N ARG A 273 9.36 9.61 -10.51
CA ARG A 273 8.81 10.53 -9.51
C ARG A 273 7.54 11.26 -9.93
N GLU A 274 7.02 11.09 -11.13
CA GLU A 274 5.80 11.75 -11.56
C GLU A 274 4.57 11.06 -10.97
N PHE A 275 3.41 11.72 -10.96
CA PHE A 275 2.16 11.07 -10.55
C PHE A 275 1.27 10.96 -11.78
N ARG A 276 0.78 9.76 -12.07
CA ARG A 276 0.15 9.43 -13.35
C ARG A 276 -1.35 9.64 -13.26
N ASN A 277 -1.88 10.45 -14.16
CA ASN A 277 -3.31 10.60 -14.36
C ASN A 277 -3.68 10.65 -15.84
N TYR A 278 -4.70 9.87 -16.22
CA TYR A 278 -5.19 9.78 -17.58
C TYR A 278 -6.63 10.29 -17.65
N PHE A 279 -6.87 11.31 -18.48
CA PHE A 279 -8.22 11.80 -18.74
C PHE A 279 -8.91 10.87 -19.73
N LEU A 280 -10.06 10.34 -19.32
CA LEU A 280 -10.87 9.45 -20.13
C LEU A 280 -12.11 10.21 -20.62
N PRO A 281 -12.22 10.49 -21.92
CA PRO A 281 -13.46 11.01 -22.52
C PRO A 281 -14.66 10.10 -22.23
N PRO A 282 -15.90 10.61 -22.32
CA PRO A 282 -17.10 9.78 -22.24
C PRO A 282 -17.03 8.60 -23.22
N ASN A 283 -17.54 7.44 -22.80
CA ASN A 283 -17.55 6.20 -23.56
C ASN A 283 -16.15 5.63 -23.89
N THR A 284 -15.10 6.08 -23.19
CA THR A 284 -13.79 5.39 -23.23
C THR A 284 -13.86 4.05 -22.49
N LEU A 285 -14.59 4.02 -21.38
CA LEU A 285 -15.07 2.80 -20.75
C LEU A 285 -16.49 2.53 -21.24
N GLU A 286 -16.80 1.27 -21.49
CA GLU A 286 -18.12 0.80 -21.92
C GLU A 286 -18.95 0.40 -20.70
N PRO A 287 -20.28 0.43 -20.76
CA PRO A 287 -21.08 -0.19 -19.71
C PRO A 287 -20.83 -1.71 -19.62
N GLY A 288 -20.67 -2.23 -18.41
CA GLY A 288 -20.31 -3.63 -18.13
C GLY A 288 -18.82 -3.84 -17.91
N GLU A 289 -18.34 -5.03 -18.28
CA GLU A 289 -16.94 -5.44 -18.08
C GLU A 289 -16.00 -4.63 -18.99
N ASN A 290 -14.93 -4.10 -18.41
CA ASN A 290 -13.82 -3.47 -19.14
C ASN A 290 -12.49 -4.05 -18.67
N LEU A 291 -11.54 -4.18 -19.59
CA LEU A 291 -10.17 -4.57 -19.29
C LEU A 291 -9.26 -3.34 -19.31
N ILE A 292 -8.61 -3.07 -18.19
CA ILE A 292 -7.53 -2.08 -18.08
C ILE A 292 -6.20 -2.81 -18.16
N GLU A 293 -5.32 -2.36 -19.06
CA GLU A 293 -3.94 -2.79 -19.13
C GLU A 293 -2.98 -1.60 -18.94
N ILE A 294 -2.07 -1.70 -17.98
CA ILE A 294 -0.96 -0.76 -17.81
C ILE A 294 0.33 -1.52 -18.12
N LYS A 295 0.97 -1.15 -19.22
CA LYS A 295 2.29 -1.67 -19.58
C LYS A 295 3.33 -0.79 -18.94
N VAL A 296 4.29 -1.38 -18.27
CA VAL A 296 5.38 -0.70 -17.56
C VAL A 296 6.71 -1.12 -18.17
N TYR A 297 7.61 -0.16 -18.30
CA TYR A 297 9.00 -0.39 -18.62
C TYR A 297 9.85 0.26 -17.54
N ASP A 298 10.69 -0.55 -16.91
CA ASP A 298 11.69 -0.19 -15.92
C ASP A 298 13.08 -0.50 -16.47
N SER A 299 13.98 0.48 -16.38
CA SER A 299 15.36 0.37 -16.86
C SER A 299 16.38 0.06 -15.77
N GLY A 300 15.98 0.02 -14.50
CA GLY A 300 16.83 -0.31 -13.37
C GLY A 300 16.26 0.14 -12.03
N GLY A 301 16.35 -0.72 -11.02
CA GLY A 301 16.06 -0.35 -9.63
C GLY A 301 14.84 -1.08 -9.10
N ASP A 302 13.94 -0.35 -8.44
CA ASP A 302 12.65 -0.90 -8.00
C ASP A 302 11.58 -0.54 -9.04
N GLY A 303 11.01 -1.53 -9.70
CA GLY A 303 10.02 -1.35 -10.73
C GLY A 303 8.56 -1.46 -10.28
N GLY A 304 7.66 -1.10 -11.21
CA GLY A 304 6.22 -1.33 -11.07
C GLY A 304 5.39 -0.13 -10.62
N ILE A 305 4.13 -0.35 -10.27
CA ILE A 305 3.21 0.70 -9.80
C ILE A 305 3.44 0.90 -8.31
N TYR A 306 4.55 1.54 -7.93
CA TYR A 306 5.10 1.44 -6.58
C TYR A 306 4.43 2.34 -5.53
N GLU A 307 3.68 3.38 -5.93
CA GLU A 307 2.99 4.28 -4.98
C GLU A 307 1.58 4.62 -5.46
N GLY A 308 0.61 4.62 -4.54
CA GLY A 308 -0.77 5.03 -4.81
C GLY A 308 -1.01 6.52 -4.62
N PRO A 309 -2.28 6.98 -4.70
CA PRO A 309 -3.49 6.17 -4.86
C PRO A 309 -3.75 5.74 -6.32
N VAL A 310 -4.46 4.61 -6.50
CA VAL A 310 -4.80 4.05 -7.82
C VAL A 310 -6.32 3.84 -7.91
N GLY A 311 -6.98 4.46 -8.89
CA GLY A 311 -8.43 4.40 -9.01
C GLY A 311 -9.02 5.31 -10.08
N ILE A 312 -10.31 5.13 -10.38
CA ILE A 312 -11.06 5.96 -11.34
C ILE A 312 -12.03 6.85 -10.58
N MET A 313 -12.13 8.10 -11.02
CA MET A 313 -13.14 9.03 -10.52
C MET A 313 -13.63 9.98 -11.61
N THR A 314 -14.81 10.58 -11.42
CA THR A 314 -15.26 11.68 -12.26
C THR A 314 -14.27 12.87 -12.23
N GLN A 315 -14.17 13.59 -13.35
CA GLN A 315 -13.33 14.79 -13.42
C GLN A 315 -13.73 15.86 -12.39
N LYS A 316 -15.01 15.87 -11.96
CA LYS A 316 -15.47 16.73 -10.85
C LYS A 316 -14.77 16.36 -9.53
N LYS A 317 -14.84 15.10 -9.11
CA LYS A 317 -14.18 14.60 -7.88
C LYS A 317 -12.66 14.80 -7.92
N PHE A 318 -12.04 14.60 -9.08
CA PHE A 318 -10.60 14.85 -9.26
C PHE A 318 -10.22 16.30 -8.98
N ARG A 319 -10.99 17.27 -9.50
CA ARG A 319 -10.74 18.70 -9.23
C ARG A 319 -10.92 19.04 -7.75
N GLU A 320 -11.91 18.46 -7.09
CA GLU A 320 -12.15 18.65 -5.65
C GLU A 320 -10.97 18.12 -4.82
N TYR A 321 -10.51 16.90 -5.12
CA TYR A 321 -9.34 16.29 -4.48
C TYR A 321 -8.08 17.14 -4.61
N TRP A 322 -7.75 17.62 -5.82
CA TRP A 322 -6.57 18.47 -6.02
C TRP A 322 -6.68 19.83 -5.34
N LYS A 323 -7.88 20.41 -5.28
CA LYS A 323 -8.11 21.66 -4.53
C LYS A 323 -7.87 21.48 -3.03
N ALA A 324 -8.28 20.34 -2.47
CA ALA A 324 -8.02 20.01 -1.07
C ALA A 324 -6.54 19.77 -0.80
N LYS A 325 -5.85 19.02 -1.69
CA LYS A 325 -4.42 18.71 -1.55
C LYS A 325 -3.51 19.95 -1.60
N ARG A 326 -3.89 21.01 -2.32
CA ARG A 326 -3.13 22.28 -2.38
C ARG A 326 -3.32 23.19 -1.15
N ARG A 327 -4.33 22.92 -0.32
CA ARG A 327 -4.66 23.75 0.86
C ARG A 327 -4.02 23.24 2.16
N ASN A 328 -3.53 22.01 2.14
CA ASN A 328 -2.86 21.33 3.24
C ASN A 328 -1.38 21.18 2.90
#